data_AF-A0A3P7IRP5-F1
#
_entry.id   AF-A0A3P7IRP5-F1
#
_cell.length_a   1.000
_cell.length_b   1.000
_cell.length_c   1.000
_cell.angle_alpha   90.00
_cell.angle_beta   90.00
_cell.angle_gamma   90.00
#
_symmetry.space_group_name_H-M   'P 1'
#
loop_
_entity.id
_entity.type
_entity.pdbx_description
1 polymer ?
#
loop_
_entity_poly.entity_id
_entity_poly.type
_entity_poly.pdbx_seq_one_letter_code
_entity_poly.pdbx_strand_id
1 'polypeptide(L)'
;MMANNGSGLIVNISSAGGLRYLFNVPYGVGKQALDRMSSDMAIELKPKNVCVVSIWPGAVRTELITNMMDMRKDERLNMFSDGETTEYPGKAIVALASDDRRLEKSGRILITADMGSEYGFRDTDGRDPPNLRSLTFLLSHSGYKQTAQWVPAWLKVPGWVLWGSSSRL
;
A
#
# COMPACT_ATOMS: atom_id res chain seq x y z
N MET A 1 0.57 -28.34 -1.24
CA MET A 1 0.94 -27.04 -1.85
C MET A 1 -0.34 -26.33 -2.30
N MET A 2 -0.47 -25.01 -2.13
CA MET A 2 -1.69 -24.24 -2.48
C MET A 2 -2.25 -24.56 -3.88
N ALA A 3 -1.36 -24.64 -4.88
CA ALA A 3 -1.74 -24.98 -6.25
C ALA A 3 -2.39 -26.38 -6.40
N ASN A 4 -1.99 -27.35 -5.57
CA ASN A 4 -2.60 -28.69 -5.56
C ASN A 4 -3.93 -28.71 -4.81
N ASN A 5 -4.13 -27.79 -3.86
CA ASN A 5 -5.39 -27.62 -3.12
C ASN A 5 -6.44 -26.82 -3.90
N GLY A 6 -6.10 -26.32 -5.11
CA GLY A 6 -7.01 -25.51 -5.92
C GLY A 6 -7.52 -24.26 -5.20
N SER A 7 -6.75 -23.74 -4.23
CA SER A 7 -7.09 -22.55 -3.45
C SER A 7 -5.86 -22.00 -2.75
N GLY A 8 -5.76 -20.68 -2.66
CA GLY A 8 -4.69 -20.03 -1.90
C GLY A 8 -4.71 -18.52 -2.01
N LEU A 9 -3.91 -17.88 -1.14
CA LEU A 9 -3.64 -16.46 -1.16
C LEU A 9 -2.13 -16.26 -0.94
N ILE A 10 -1.49 -15.52 -1.83
CA ILE A 10 -0.11 -15.06 -1.72
C ILE A 10 -0.15 -13.54 -1.64
N VAL A 11 0.44 -12.99 -0.58
CA VAL A 11 0.52 -11.54 -0.35
C VAL A 11 1.99 -11.13 -0.31
N ASN A 12 2.40 -10.30 -1.27
CA ASN A 12 3.70 -9.67 -1.26
C ASN A 12 3.60 -8.26 -0.67
N ILE A 13 4.52 -7.91 0.24
CA ILE A 13 4.55 -6.59 0.88
C ILE A 13 5.46 -5.65 0.07
N SER A 14 4.86 -4.86 -0.81
CA SER A 14 5.56 -3.83 -1.59
C SER A 14 5.38 -2.44 -0.95
N SER A 15 5.55 -1.37 -1.73
CA SER A 15 5.55 0.03 -1.32
C SER A 15 5.50 0.92 -2.54
N ALA A 16 5.07 2.18 -2.37
CA ALA A 16 5.23 3.23 -3.37
C ALA A 16 6.69 3.44 -3.82
N GLY A 17 7.68 2.90 -3.10
CA GLY A 17 9.07 2.84 -3.54
C GLY A 17 9.30 2.04 -4.83
N GLY A 18 8.39 1.13 -5.22
CA GLY A 18 8.43 0.50 -6.54
C GLY A 18 8.14 1.48 -7.67
N LEU A 19 7.41 2.55 -7.37
CA LEU A 19 6.97 3.56 -8.33
C LEU A 19 7.90 4.77 -8.43
N ARG A 20 8.51 5.15 -7.30
CA ARG A 20 9.38 6.32 -7.19
C ARG A 20 10.58 6.01 -6.30
N TYR A 21 11.67 6.75 -6.49
CA TYR A 21 12.82 6.64 -5.60
C TYR A 21 12.42 6.89 -4.14
N LEU A 22 12.59 5.86 -3.30
CA LEU A 22 12.32 5.92 -1.86
C LEU A 22 13.45 5.20 -1.12
N PHE A 23 14.06 5.89 -0.16
CA PHE A 23 15.22 5.46 0.64
C PHE A 23 16.52 5.23 -0.13
N ASN A 24 16.59 4.22 -0.99
CA ASN A 24 17.78 3.86 -1.76
C ASN A 24 17.45 2.98 -2.97
N VAL A 25 18.43 2.76 -3.84
CA VAL A 25 18.27 1.97 -5.07
C VAL A 25 17.81 0.54 -4.80
N PRO A 26 18.44 -0.25 -3.90
CA PRO A 26 17.99 -1.62 -3.64
C PRO A 26 16.54 -1.71 -3.14
N TYR A 27 16.11 -0.76 -2.31
CA TYR A 27 14.74 -0.72 -1.83
C TYR A 27 13.75 -0.54 -2.97
N GLY A 28 13.94 0.49 -3.82
CA GLY A 28 13.02 0.74 -4.93
C GLY A 28 12.96 -0.41 -5.93
N VAL A 29 14.14 -0.94 -6.32
CA VAL A 29 14.23 -2.10 -7.23
C VAL A 29 13.54 -3.32 -6.64
N GLY A 30 13.80 -3.63 -5.36
CA GLY A 30 13.18 -4.78 -4.70
C GLY A 30 11.66 -4.67 -4.62
N LYS A 31 11.13 -3.48 -4.32
CA LYS A 31 9.68 -3.24 -4.25
C LYS A 31 9.03 -3.34 -5.63
N GLN A 32 9.64 -2.78 -6.66
CA GLN A 32 9.13 -2.92 -8.04
C GLN A 32 9.19 -4.37 -8.53
N ALA A 33 10.23 -5.12 -8.16
CA ALA A 33 10.34 -6.53 -8.48
C ALA A 33 9.21 -7.35 -7.85
N LEU A 34 8.83 -7.06 -6.59
CA LEU A 34 7.69 -7.70 -5.93
C LEU A 34 6.36 -7.36 -6.62
N ASP A 35 6.16 -6.11 -7.05
CA ASP A 35 4.97 -5.71 -7.79
C ASP A 35 4.85 -6.46 -9.11
N ARG A 36 5.93 -6.52 -9.90
CA ARG A 36 5.99 -7.28 -11.16
C ARG A 36 5.78 -8.77 -10.94
N MET A 37 6.49 -9.36 -9.98
CA MET A 37 6.37 -10.78 -9.65
C MET A 37 4.93 -11.15 -9.26
N SER A 38 4.25 -10.30 -8.48
CA SER A 38 2.84 -10.53 -8.10
C SER A 38 1.91 -10.53 -9.31
N SER A 39 2.11 -9.59 -10.23
CA SER A 39 1.35 -9.50 -11.49
C SER A 39 1.54 -10.75 -12.35
N ASP A 40 2.78 -11.21 -12.53
CA ASP A 40 3.09 -12.32 -13.42
C ASP A 40 2.67 -13.67 -12.79
N MET A 41 2.93 -13.86 -11.49
CA MET A 41 2.46 -15.05 -10.76
C MET A 41 0.93 -15.16 -10.77
N ALA A 42 0.20 -14.04 -10.73
CA ALA A 42 -1.25 -14.06 -10.81
C ALA A 42 -1.75 -14.67 -12.13
N ILE A 43 -1.02 -14.49 -13.23
CA ILE A 43 -1.36 -15.10 -14.53
C ILE A 43 -1.18 -16.62 -14.45
N GLU A 44 -0.01 -17.07 -14.01
CA GLU A 44 0.32 -18.51 -13.93
C GLU A 44 -0.55 -19.27 -12.91
N LEU A 45 -0.93 -18.61 -11.82
CA LEU A 45 -1.63 -19.23 -10.71
C LEU A 45 -3.16 -19.06 -10.75
N LYS A 46 -3.70 -18.20 -11.62
CA LYS A 46 -5.15 -18.03 -11.82
C LYS A 46 -5.87 -19.35 -12.16
N PRO A 47 -5.37 -20.22 -13.08
CA PRO A 47 -6.00 -21.52 -13.35
C PRO A 47 -6.00 -22.47 -12.15
N LYS A 48 -5.18 -22.20 -11.12
CA LYS A 48 -5.10 -22.97 -9.88
C LYS A 48 -5.92 -22.35 -8.74
N ASN A 49 -6.71 -21.31 -9.02
CA ASN A 49 -7.54 -20.60 -8.04
C ASN A 49 -6.71 -20.08 -6.83
N VAL A 50 -5.47 -19.66 -7.10
CA VAL A 50 -4.61 -19.00 -6.12
C VAL A 50 -4.58 -17.51 -6.44
N CYS A 51 -5.04 -16.70 -5.47
CA CYS A 51 -4.97 -15.25 -5.56
C CYS A 51 -3.55 -14.77 -5.21
N VAL A 52 -2.98 -13.88 -6.01
CA VAL A 52 -1.69 -13.25 -5.73
C VAL A 52 -1.87 -11.74 -5.78
N VAL A 53 -1.47 -11.03 -4.73
CA VAL A 53 -1.52 -9.57 -4.69
C VAL A 53 -0.22 -8.98 -4.19
N SER A 54 0.05 -7.75 -4.63
CA SER A 54 1.01 -6.88 -3.96
C SER A 54 0.25 -5.91 -3.08
N ILE A 55 0.61 -5.79 -1.81
CA ILE A 55 0.02 -4.81 -0.90
C ILE A 55 1.01 -3.70 -0.63
N TRP A 56 0.54 -2.46 -0.65
CA TRP A 56 1.27 -1.26 -0.29
C TRP A 56 0.74 -0.71 1.04
N PRO A 57 1.40 -1.03 2.16
CA PRO A 57 1.19 -0.33 3.42
C PRO A 57 1.50 1.16 3.29
N GLY A 58 0.85 1.96 4.13
CA GLY A 58 1.22 3.34 4.38
C GLY A 58 2.53 3.46 5.17
N ALA A 59 2.73 4.60 5.81
CA ALA A 59 3.84 4.77 6.75
C ALA A 59 3.54 3.96 8.02
N VAL A 60 4.10 2.75 8.16
CA VAL A 60 3.81 1.88 9.31
C VAL A 60 4.70 2.24 10.51
N ARG A 61 4.08 2.47 11.67
CA ARG A 61 4.74 2.79 12.95
C ARG A 61 5.30 1.52 13.61
N THR A 62 6.36 0.97 13.03
CA THR A 62 7.09 -0.14 13.65
C THR A 62 8.02 0.35 14.76
N GLU A 63 8.42 -0.54 15.66
CA GLU A 63 9.35 -0.27 16.75
C GLU A 63 10.68 0.29 16.22
N LEU A 64 11.16 -0.24 15.08
CA LEU A 64 12.35 0.25 14.41
C LEU A 64 12.22 1.72 13.99
N ILE A 65 11.08 2.09 13.40
CA ILE A 65 10.85 3.46 12.93
C ILE A 65 10.63 4.39 14.12
N THR A 66 9.88 3.98 15.14
CA THR A 66 9.66 4.75 16.36
C THR A 66 10.98 5.04 17.07
N ASN A 67 11.84 4.04 17.23
CA ASN A 67 13.17 4.22 17.80
C ASN A 67 14.04 5.18 16.95
N MET A 68 13.94 5.11 15.62
CA MET A 68 14.65 6.05 14.74
C MET A 68 14.13 7.48 14.86
N MET A 69 12.82 7.68 15.03
CA MET A 69 12.21 9.00 15.25
C MET A 69 12.72 9.66 16.54
N ASP A 70 12.81 8.88 17.61
CA ASP A 70 13.28 9.38 18.91
C ASP A 70 14.77 9.73 18.87
N MET A 71 15.58 8.92 18.17
CA MET A 71 17.03 9.13 18.08
C MET A 71 17.43 10.18 17.04
N ARG A 72 16.66 10.33 15.95
CA ARG A 72 16.98 11.21 14.83
C ARG A 72 15.82 12.15 14.58
N LYS A 73 16.06 13.46 14.79
CA LYS A 73 15.15 14.55 14.40
C LYS A 73 15.14 14.74 12.87
N ASP A 74 14.93 13.67 12.12
CA ASP A 74 14.84 13.69 10.67
C ASP A 74 13.39 13.96 10.27
N GLU A 75 13.14 15.11 9.66
CA GLU A 75 11.80 15.52 9.23
C GLU A 75 11.14 14.52 8.28
N ARG A 76 11.92 13.67 7.59
CA ARG A 76 11.40 12.60 6.74
C ARG A 76 10.61 11.55 7.53
N LEU A 77 10.85 11.43 8.83
CA LEU A 77 10.14 10.49 9.67
C LEU A 77 8.78 11.02 10.16
N ASN A 78 8.49 12.32 9.99
CA ASN A 78 7.21 12.91 10.40
C ASN A 78 5.99 12.26 9.72
N MET A 79 6.18 11.66 8.53
CA MET A 79 5.10 10.94 7.84
C MET A 79 4.61 9.69 8.60
N PHE A 80 5.41 9.18 9.54
CA PHE A 80 5.04 8.01 10.34
C PHE A 80 4.22 8.39 11.57
N SER A 81 4.23 9.64 12.03
CA SER A 81 3.46 10.06 13.22
C SER A 81 1.95 9.83 13.05
N ASP A 82 1.43 10.18 11.88
CA ASP A 82 0.04 9.91 11.48
C ASP A 82 -0.11 8.61 10.69
N GLY A 83 0.91 7.76 10.77
CA GLY A 83 1.00 6.50 10.06
C GLY A 83 0.09 5.39 10.60
N GLU A 84 0.08 4.30 9.86
CA GLU A 84 -0.62 3.07 10.19
C GLU A 84 0.00 2.41 11.42
N THR A 85 -0.80 1.75 12.26
CA THR A 85 -0.26 0.73 13.18
C THR A 85 0.19 -0.51 12.39
N THR A 86 0.94 -1.38 13.05
CA THR A 86 1.36 -2.66 12.46
C THR A 86 0.17 -3.60 12.21
N GLU A 87 -0.91 -3.46 12.97
CA GLU A 87 -2.14 -4.23 12.82
C GLU A 87 -2.96 -3.83 11.59
N TYR A 88 -2.87 -2.59 11.12
CA TYR A 88 -3.71 -2.12 10.01
C TYR A 88 -3.47 -2.85 8.68
N PRO A 89 -2.21 -3.07 8.22
CA PRO A 89 -1.95 -3.98 7.10
C PRO A 89 -2.40 -5.42 7.37
N GLY A 90 -2.30 -5.89 8.62
CA GLY A 90 -2.80 -7.21 9.04
C GLY A 90 -4.31 -7.34 8.84
N LYS A 91 -5.09 -6.33 9.25
CA LYS A 91 -6.54 -6.25 9.00
C LYS A 91 -6.86 -6.28 7.51
N ALA A 92 -6.07 -5.59 6.69
CA ALA A 92 -6.24 -5.61 5.24
C ALA A 92 -6.05 -7.02 4.65
N ILE A 93 -5.04 -7.75 5.13
CA ILE A 93 -4.77 -9.14 4.70
C ILE A 93 -5.91 -10.06 5.15
N VAL A 94 -6.40 -9.94 6.39
CA VAL A 94 -7.53 -10.75 6.89
C VAL A 94 -8.80 -10.47 6.09
N ALA A 95 -9.09 -9.20 5.80
CA ALA A 95 -10.24 -8.82 4.98
C ALA A 95 -10.16 -9.42 3.57
N LEU A 96 -8.99 -9.36 2.93
CA LEU A 96 -8.78 -9.97 1.61
C LEU A 96 -8.85 -11.51 1.65
N ALA A 97 -8.31 -12.13 2.70
CA ALA A 97 -8.37 -13.59 2.87
C ALA A 97 -9.81 -14.09 3.04
N SER A 98 -10.67 -13.26 3.63
CA SER A 98 -12.09 -13.52 3.85
C SER A 98 -12.99 -13.12 2.68
N ASP A 99 -12.45 -12.47 1.64
CA ASP A 99 -13.20 -12.06 0.46
C ASP A 99 -13.31 -13.24 -0.54
N ASP A 100 -14.54 -13.68 -0.79
CA ASP A 100 -14.84 -14.70 -1.80
C ASP A 100 -14.55 -14.22 -3.23
N ARG A 101 -14.55 -12.90 -3.45
CA ARG A 101 -14.20 -12.27 -4.74
C ARG A 101 -12.74 -11.87 -4.83
N ARG A 102 -11.87 -12.31 -3.91
CA ARG A 102 -10.44 -11.95 -3.91
C ARG A 102 -9.72 -12.24 -5.23
N LEU A 103 -10.16 -13.24 -6.00
CA LEU A 103 -9.57 -13.52 -7.31
C LEU A 103 -9.73 -12.38 -8.32
N GLU A 104 -10.76 -11.53 -8.20
CA GLU A 104 -10.94 -10.34 -9.04
C GLU A 104 -9.83 -9.29 -8.83
N LYS A 105 -9.18 -9.37 -7.66
CA LYS A 105 -8.08 -8.51 -7.22
C LYS A 105 -6.71 -9.12 -7.52
N SER A 106 -6.65 -10.37 -7.98
CA SER A 106 -5.39 -11.05 -8.29
C SER A 106 -4.59 -10.29 -9.35
N GLY A 107 -3.27 -10.19 -9.16
CA GLY A 107 -2.33 -9.45 -10.00
C GLY A 107 -2.32 -7.94 -9.77
N ARG A 108 -3.11 -7.43 -8.81
CA ARG A 108 -3.19 -5.99 -8.53
C ARG A 108 -2.27 -5.58 -7.38
N ILE A 109 -1.93 -4.29 -7.41
CA ILE A 109 -1.39 -3.55 -6.29
C ILE A 109 -2.56 -2.99 -5.47
N LEU A 110 -2.62 -3.33 -4.18
CA LEU A 110 -3.67 -2.90 -3.26
C LEU A 110 -3.06 -2.01 -2.17
N ILE A 111 -3.57 -0.79 -2.04
CA ILE A 111 -3.14 0.13 -0.98
C ILE A 111 -4.00 -0.14 0.26
N THR A 112 -3.36 -0.36 1.41
CA THR A 112 -4.03 -0.67 2.70
C THR A 112 -5.10 0.37 3.06
N ALA A 113 -4.84 1.66 2.86
CA ALA A 113 -5.81 2.73 3.06
C ALA A 113 -7.03 2.66 2.13
N ASP A 114 -6.88 2.13 0.90
CA ASP A 114 -8.03 1.87 0.02
C ASP A 114 -8.80 0.64 0.47
N MET A 115 -8.10 -0.41 0.91
CA MET A 115 -8.72 -1.61 1.45
C MET A 115 -9.53 -1.31 2.71
N GLY A 116 -9.06 -0.43 3.60
CA GLY A 116 -9.82 0.01 4.77
C GLY A 116 -11.13 0.69 4.39
N SER A 117 -11.09 1.59 3.39
CA SER A 117 -12.30 2.22 2.84
C SER A 117 -13.25 1.20 2.20
N GLU A 118 -12.70 0.22 1.48
CA GLU A 118 -13.49 -0.76 0.71
C GLU A 118 -14.14 -1.82 1.61
N TYR A 119 -13.39 -2.36 2.58
CA TYR A 119 -13.85 -3.41 3.49
C TYR A 119 -14.41 -2.89 4.81
N GLY A 120 -14.38 -1.57 5.05
CA GLY A 120 -15.00 -0.93 6.20
C GLY A 120 -14.28 -1.16 7.54
N PHE A 121 -12.96 -1.37 7.52
CA PHE A 121 -12.16 -1.48 8.75
C PHE A 121 -11.36 -0.20 9.01
N ARG A 122 -11.15 0.09 10.30
CA ARG A 122 -10.31 1.19 10.80
C ARG A 122 -9.08 0.67 11.51
N ASP A 123 -8.13 1.56 11.76
CA ASP A 123 -6.96 1.27 12.57
C ASP A 123 -7.34 0.94 14.03
N THR A 124 -6.44 0.32 14.80
CA THR A 124 -6.66 -0.07 16.20
C THR A 124 -6.87 1.13 17.11
N ASP A 125 -6.33 2.29 16.74
CA ASP A 125 -6.58 3.58 17.40
C ASP A 125 -7.85 4.30 16.91
N GLY A 126 -8.64 3.65 16.04
CA GLY A 126 -9.92 4.17 15.53
C GLY A 126 -9.79 5.19 14.40
N ARG A 127 -8.58 5.53 13.96
CA ARG A 127 -8.36 6.46 12.85
C ARG A 127 -8.47 5.78 11.49
N ASP A 128 -8.68 6.61 10.47
CA ASP A 128 -8.51 6.25 9.06
C ASP A 128 -7.12 6.74 8.61
N PRO A 129 -6.16 5.84 8.33
CA PRO A 129 -4.81 6.24 7.96
C PRO A 129 -4.75 7.06 6.67
N PRO A 130 -3.74 7.94 6.51
CA PRO A 130 -3.57 8.73 5.30
C PRO A 130 -3.49 7.85 4.04
N ASN A 131 -4.23 8.24 3.01
CA ASN A 131 -4.26 7.50 1.75
C ASN A 131 -3.28 8.11 0.74
N LEU A 132 -2.36 7.29 0.23
CA LEU A 132 -1.33 7.68 -0.75
C LEU A 132 -1.88 8.24 -2.06
N ARG A 133 -3.16 7.96 -2.39
CA ARG A 133 -3.84 8.47 -3.58
C ARG A 133 -4.72 9.69 -3.30
N SER A 134 -4.93 10.06 -2.04
CA SER A 134 -5.74 11.22 -1.70
C SER A 134 -5.10 12.50 -2.26
N LEU A 135 -5.89 13.33 -2.94
CA LEU A 135 -5.39 14.62 -3.44
C LEU A 135 -4.90 15.51 -2.31
N THR A 136 -5.59 15.51 -1.16
CA THR A 136 -5.16 16.21 0.06
C THR A 136 -3.77 15.77 0.49
N PHE A 137 -3.54 14.44 0.53
CA PHE A 137 -2.23 13.88 0.90
C PHE A 137 -1.15 14.30 -0.10
N LEU A 138 -1.42 14.14 -1.40
CA LEU A 138 -0.47 14.48 -2.46
C LEU A 138 -0.11 15.98 -2.44
N LEU A 139 -1.11 16.86 -2.34
CA LEU A 139 -0.89 18.32 -2.29
C LEU A 139 -0.07 18.73 -1.07
N SER A 140 -0.39 18.18 0.11
CA SER A 140 0.37 18.46 1.34
C SER A 140 1.84 18.10 1.21
N HIS A 141 2.14 16.93 0.60
CA HIS A 141 3.51 16.43 0.40
C HIS A 141 4.22 17.03 -0.81
N SER A 142 3.50 17.69 -1.72
CA SER A 142 4.06 18.46 -2.84
C SER A 142 4.28 19.94 -2.52
N GLY A 143 4.09 20.36 -1.26
CA GLY A 143 4.33 21.73 -0.79
C GLY A 143 3.09 22.65 -0.81
N TYR A 144 1.95 22.19 -1.33
CA TYR A 144 0.71 22.95 -1.43
C TYR A 144 -0.19 22.78 -0.19
N LYS A 145 0.37 23.01 1.00
CA LYS A 145 -0.31 22.76 2.29
C LYS A 145 -1.61 23.57 2.46
N GLN A 146 -1.63 24.82 2.03
CA GLN A 146 -2.83 25.68 2.11
C GLN A 146 -3.94 25.14 1.20
N THR A 147 -3.61 24.80 -0.05
CA THR A 147 -4.57 24.23 -0.99
C THR A 147 -5.12 22.88 -0.49
N ALA A 148 -4.26 22.05 0.10
CA ALA A 148 -4.66 20.74 0.62
C ALA A 148 -5.79 20.84 1.66
N GLN A 149 -5.83 21.90 2.49
CA GLN A 149 -6.87 22.10 3.51
C GLN A 149 -8.28 22.25 2.92
N TRP A 150 -8.40 22.69 1.68
CA TRP A 150 -9.67 22.88 0.99
C TRP A 150 -10.10 21.66 0.16
N VAL A 151 -9.22 20.67 0.03
CA VAL A 151 -9.50 19.46 -0.75
C VAL A 151 -10.03 18.37 0.19
N PRO A 152 -11.20 17.77 -0.10
CA PRO A 152 -11.73 16.68 0.70
C PRO A 152 -10.82 15.44 0.64
N ALA A 153 -10.54 14.84 1.80
CA ALA A 153 -9.63 13.69 1.90
C ALA A 153 -10.09 12.45 1.11
N TRP A 154 -11.40 12.31 0.85
CA TRP A 154 -11.99 11.21 0.09
C TRP A 154 -11.74 11.31 -1.43
N LEU A 155 -11.33 12.48 -1.93
CA LEU A 155 -11.04 12.66 -3.35
C LEU A 155 -9.68 12.05 -3.69
N LYS A 156 -9.71 10.95 -4.47
CA LYS A 156 -8.54 10.13 -4.79
C LYS A 156 -8.17 10.21 -6.27
N VAL A 157 -6.88 10.23 -6.54
CA VAL A 157 -6.32 10.08 -7.88
C VAL A 157 -6.43 8.61 -8.33
N PRO A 158 -6.92 8.32 -9.54
CA PRO A 158 -6.91 6.95 -10.08
C PRO A 158 -5.49 6.36 -10.09
N GLY A 159 -5.34 5.08 -9.75
CA GLY A 159 -4.00 4.45 -9.63
C GLY A 159 -3.17 4.51 -10.91
N TRP A 160 -3.81 4.43 -12.09
CA TRP A 160 -3.13 4.54 -13.38
C TRP A 160 -2.55 5.93 -13.64
N VAL A 161 -3.11 7.00 -13.05
CA VAL A 161 -2.53 8.36 -13.14
C VAL A 161 -1.24 8.43 -12.35
N LEU A 162 -1.22 7.86 -11.13
CA LEU A 162 0.01 7.76 -10.34
C LEU A 162 1.08 7.01 -11.11
N TRP A 163 0.72 5.88 -11.73
CA TRP A 163 1.64 5.11 -12.53
C TRP A 163 2.16 5.86 -13.76
N GLY A 164 1.25 6.48 -14.52
CA GLY A 164 1.62 7.29 -15.68
C GLY A 164 2.55 8.45 -15.32
N SER A 165 2.35 9.09 -14.17
CA SER A 165 3.21 10.20 -13.72
C SER A 165 4.65 9.80 -13.43
N SER A 166 4.89 8.53 -13.11
CA SER A 166 6.21 7.96 -12.86
C SER A 166 6.80 7.21 -14.06
N SER A 167 6.00 6.98 -15.11
CA SER A 167 6.43 6.25 -16.31
C SER A 167 7.61 6.97 -16.99
N ARG A 168 8.53 6.17 -17.53
CA ARG A 168 9.63 6.64 -18.39
C ARG A 168 9.50 6.14 -19.84
N LEU A 169 8.43 5.40 -20.14
CA LEU A 169 7.93 5.12 -21.48
C LEU A 169 7.13 6.33 -21.96
#